data_AF-A0A9E2QUZ7-F1
#
_entry.id   AF-A0A9E2QUZ7-F1
#
_cell.length_a   1.000
_cell.length_b   1.000
_cell.length_c   1.000
_cell.angle_alpha   90.00
_cell.angle_beta   90.00
_cell.angle_gamma   90.00
#
_symmetry.space_group_name_H-M   'P 1'
#
loop_
_entity.id
_entity.type
_entity.pdbx_description
1 polymer ?
#
loop_
_entity_poly.entity_id
_entity_poly.type
_entity_poly.pdbx_seq_one_letter_code
_entity_poly.pdbx_strand_id
1 'polypeptide(L)'
;MGLDTTFTPNWGTSGWLGAYLNLDGDSRLSFQYMGKGDSSLPNYFQVFVGGVWTTLFNADTAPCGASGAAPVTPDCTGGVNEFTFAFTAGYVPFRYVTGNAVVVTNDGTSNPPDTSAGPGFFLGLDPYLATGQHQATGLAAYAGLTDLPGAGDHDFQDFGVRISSVPEPGTLALMGLALGGLGLRRRRLMPAA
;
A
#
# COMPACT_ATOMS: atom_id res chain seq x y z
N MET A 1 19.58 2.70 14.26
CA MET A 1 19.07 2.82 12.88
C MET A 1 18.56 4.24 12.73
N GLY A 2 19.08 4.99 11.76
CA GLY A 2 18.74 6.40 11.55
C GLY A 2 17.38 6.53 10.85
N LEU A 3 16.74 7.69 11.03
CA LEU A 3 15.58 8.09 10.24
C LEU A 3 16.03 8.39 8.82
N ASP A 4 15.30 7.91 7.81
CA ASP A 4 15.41 8.47 6.46
C ASP A 4 14.74 9.85 6.47
N THR A 5 15.53 10.90 6.24
CA THR A 5 15.08 12.29 6.36
C THR A 5 14.40 12.83 5.11
N THR A 6 14.29 12.03 4.05
CA THR A 6 13.74 12.45 2.76
C THR A 6 12.22 12.24 2.67
N PHE A 7 11.64 11.33 3.48
CA PHE A 7 10.19 11.08 3.57
C PHE A 7 9.47 12.07 4.51
N THR A 8 9.44 13.36 4.18
CA THR A 8 8.76 14.34 5.05
C THR A 8 7.22 14.19 5.01
N PRO A 9 6.51 14.11 6.17
CA PRO A 9 7.00 14.07 7.55
C PRO A 9 7.32 12.62 7.98
N ASN A 10 8.59 12.35 8.32
CA ASN A 10 9.20 11.02 8.51
C ASN A 10 8.49 10.11 9.54
N TRP A 11 7.31 9.58 9.22
CA TRP A 11 6.45 8.87 10.16
C TRP A 11 6.21 7.42 9.76
N GLY A 12 7.23 6.61 9.45
CA GLY A 12 7.01 5.15 9.52
C GLY A 12 7.78 4.22 8.60
N THR A 13 8.65 4.70 7.71
CA THR A 13 9.54 3.80 6.99
C THR A 13 10.79 3.51 7.82
N SER A 14 10.65 2.61 8.79
CA SER A 14 11.78 2.08 9.56
C SER A 14 11.89 0.56 9.33
N GLY A 15 12.71 0.13 8.37
CA GLY A 15 13.04 -1.29 8.23
C GLY A 15 13.79 -1.66 6.95
N TRP A 16 15.05 -2.04 7.12
CA TRP A 16 15.85 -2.82 6.16
C TRP A 16 15.49 -4.30 6.30
N LEU A 17 14.26 -4.68 5.92
CA LEU A 17 13.85 -6.09 5.98
C LEU A 17 13.04 -6.42 4.74
N GLY A 18 13.50 -7.43 4.01
CA GLY A 18 12.68 -8.16 3.06
C GLY A 18 11.47 -8.71 3.78
N ALA A 19 10.33 -8.09 3.56
CA ALA A 19 9.06 -8.52 4.12
C ALA A 19 8.13 -8.94 2.98
N TYR A 20 7.08 -9.66 3.36
CA TYR A 20 6.05 -10.11 2.45
C TYR A 20 4.69 -9.63 2.92
N LEU A 21 3.87 -9.14 2.00
CA LEU A 21 2.49 -8.78 2.31
C LEU A 21 1.64 -10.04 2.29
N ASN A 22 1.15 -10.43 3.46
CA ASN A 22 0.26 -11.57 3.66
C ASN A 22 -1.08 -11.10 4.22
N LEU A 23 -2.17 -11.69 3.75
CA LEU A 23 -3.50 -11.49 4.28
C LEU A 23 -3.90 -12.63 5.21
N ASP A 24 -4.35 -12.28 6.41
CA ASP A 24 -4.86 -13.27 7.38
C ASP A 24 -6.27 -13.78 7.03
N GLY A 25 -6.96 -13.09 6.11
CA GLY A 25 -8.30 -13.42 5.64
C GLY A 25 -8.56 -12.84 4.25
N ASP A 26 -9.63 -13.30 3.61
CA ASP A 26 -10.09 -12.73 2.34
C ASP A 26 -10.35 -11.23 2.51
N SER A 27 -9.90 -10.42 1.55
CA SER A 27 -10.01 -8.97 1.64
C SER A 27 -10.05 -8.29 0.29
N ARG A 28 -10.62 -7.08 0.25
CA ARG A 28 -10.48 -6.17 -0.90
C ARG A 28 -9.31 -5.25 -0.63
N LEU A 29 -8.35 -5.22 -1.55
CA LEU A 29 -7.20 -4.34 -1.45
C LEU A 29 -7.28 -3.25 -2.51
N SER A 30 -7.03 -2.00 -2.09
CA SER A 30 -6.78 -0.88 -2.99
C SER A 30 -5.28 -0.68 -3.14
N PHE A 31 -4.83 -0.56 -4.38
CA PHE A 31 -3.48 -0.19 -4.76
C PHE A 31 -3.52 1.25 -5.26
N GLN A 32 -2.68 2.11 -4.69
CA GLN A 32 -2.60 3.52 -5.00
C GLN A 32 -1.18 3.86 -5.41
N TYR A 33 -1.02 4.49 -6.57
CA TYR A 33 0.30 4.87 -7.07
C TYR A 33 0.80 6.14 -6.40
N MET A 34 1.95 6.04 -5.75
CA MET A 34 2.50 7.13 -4.93
C MET A 34 3.63 7.89 -5.63
N GLY A 35 4.08 7.41 -6.79
CA GLY A 35 5.11 8.06 -7.61
C GLY A 35 6.32 7.17 -7.88
N LYS A 36 7.19 7.63 -8.79
CA LYS A 36 8.44 6.97 -9.18
C LYS A 36 9.68 7.54 -8.48
N GLY A 37 9.49 8.47 -7.54
CA GLY A 37 10.56 9.24 -6.91
C GLY A 37 11.51 9.83 -7.94
N ASP A 38 12.79 9.55 -7.79
CA ASP A 38 13.89 10.01 -8.63
C ASP A 38 14.34 9.01 -9.71
N SER A 39 13.67 7.85 -9.82
CA SER A 39 14.04 6.84 -10.82
C SER A 39 14.00 7.38 -12.25
N SER A 40 15.06 7.12 -12.99
CA SER A 40 15.12 7.36 -14.44
C SER A 40 14.67 6.16 -15.28
N LEU A 41 14.44 5.00 -14.65
CA LEU A 41 14.06 3.77 -15.33
C LEU A 41 12.53 3.66 -15.51
N PRO A 42 12.06 3.06 -16.62
CA PRO A 42 10.65 2.77 -16.84
C PRO A 42 10.22 1.55 -16.02
N ASN A 43 10.03 1.74 -14.71
CA ASN A 43 9.58 0.69 -13.81
C ASN A 43 8.05 0.47 -13.91
N TYR A 44 7.60 -0.74 -13.60
CA TYR A 44 6.19 -1.13 -13.60
C TYR A 44 5.82 -1.81 -12.30
N PHE A 45 4.58 -1.61 -11.87
CA PHE A 45 3.95 -2.39 -10.81
C PHE A 45 2.82 -3.22 -11.37
N GLN A 46 2.84 -4.51 -11.06
CA GLN A 46 1.88 -5.48 -11.59
C GLN A 46 1.27 -6.30 -10.47
N VAL A 47 0.02 -6.72 -10.68
CA VAL A 47 -0.70 -7.59 -9.76
C VAL A 47 -1.28 -8.77 -10.54
N PHE A 48 -1.22 -9.96 -9.95
CA PHE A 48 -1.76 -11.17 -10.54
C PHE A 48 -3.27 -11.25 -10.25
N VAL A 49 -4.08 -10.96 -11.26
CA VAL A 49 -5.55 -10.98 -11.18
C VAL A 49 -6.11 -11.68 -12.40
N GLY A 50 -7.17 -12.48 -12.22
CA GLY A 50 -7.79 -13.21 -13.33
C GLY A 50 -6.87 -14.22 -14.02
N GLY A 51 -5.82 -14.70 -13.34
CA GLY A 51 -4.85 -15.65 -13.90
C GLY A 51 -3.73 -15.02 -14.73
N VAL A 52 -3.61 -13.69 -14.76
CA VAL A 52 -2.61 -12.97 -15.56
C VAL A 52 -1.98 -11.83 -14.75
N TRP A 53 -0.69 -11.59 -14.97
CA TRP A 53 -0.01 -10.39 -14.46
C TRP A 53 -0.50 -9.15 -15.20
N THR A 54 -1.19 -8.27 -14.49
CA THR A 54 -1.76 -7.03 -15.02
C THR A 54 -0.95 -5.84 -14.54
N THR A 55 -0.45 -5.02 -15.47
CA THR A 55 0.18 -3.74 -15.12
C THR A 55 -0.87 -2.77 -14.60
N LEU A 56 -0.70 -2.32 -13.36
CA LEU A 56 -1.53 -1.27 -12.79
C LEU A 56 -0.88 0.10 -13.01
N PHE A 57 0.43 0.19 -12.80
CA PHE A 57 1.17 1.44 -12.82
C PHE A 57 2.47 1.30 -13.62
N ASN A 58 2.88 2.38 -14.26
CA ASN A 58 4.12 2.53 -15.00
C ASN A 58 4.72 3.94 -14.75
N ALA A 59 5.89 4.21 -15.32
CA ALA A 59 6.57 5.50 -15.16
C ALA A 59 5.80 6.73 -15.69
N ASP A 60 4.78 6.52 -16.53
CA ASP A 60 3.92 7.58 -17.08
C ASP A 60 2.61 7.76 -16.29
N THR A 61 2.35 6.91 -15.30
CA THR A 61 1.17 6.99 -14.44
C THR A 61 1.27 8.26 -13.59
N ALA A 62 0.20 9.04 -13.51
CA ALA A 62 0.19 10.21 -12.62
C ALA A 62 0.08 9.75 -11.15
N PRO A 63 0.96 10.20 -10.25
CA PRO A 63 0.86 9.84 -8.83
C PRO A 63 -0.43 10.39 -8.20
N CYS A 64 -0.89 9.76 -7.12
CA CYS A 64 -1.94 10.33 -6.29
C CYS A 64 -1.48 11.68 -5.72
N GLY A 65 -2.40 12.64 -5.65
CA GLY A 65 -2.11 13.95 -5.08
C GLY A 65 -2.04 13.89 -3.56
N ALA A 66 -1.13 14.66 -2.95
CA ALA A 66 -1.16 14.91 -1.51
C ALA A 66 -2.12 16.07 -1.22
N SER A 67 -3.25 15.81 -0.53
CA SER A 67 -4.22 16.85 -0.20
C SER A 67 -3.82 17.63 1.07
N GLY A 68 -2.90 18.59 0.97
CA GLY A 68 -2.56 19.51 2.07
C GLY A 68 -1.51 19.02 3.08
N ALA A 69 -1.19 19.85 4.08
CA ALA A 69 -0.08 19.66 5.03
C ALA A 69 -0.53 19.03 6.37
N ALA A 70 -0.62 17.69 6.42
CA ALA A 70 -0.78 16.83 7.61
C ALA A 70 -0.66 15.35 7.15
N PRO A 71 -0.71 14.29 7.99
CA PRO A 71 -0.94 12.94 7.45
C PRO A 71 -2.34 12.91 6.82
N VAL A 72 -2.40 13.04 5.50
CA VAL A 72 -3.64 13.04 4.73
C VAL A 72 -3.70 11.80 3.88
N THR A 73 -4.89 11.22 3.80
CA THR A 73 -5.14 10.14 2.84
C THR A 73 -4.86 10.69 1.43
N PRO A 74 -4.04 10.02 0.60
CA PRO A 74 -3.78 10.46 -0.76
C PRO A 74 -5.08 10.62 -1.54
N ASP A 75 -5.18 11.68 -2.34
CA ASP A 75 -6.30 11.89 -3.25
C ASP A 75 -5.96 11.21 -4.59
N CYS A 76 -6.68 10.14 -4.89
CA CYS A 76 -6.46 9.30 -6.06
C CYS A 76 -7.67 9.33 -6.99
N THR A 77 -7.40 9.27 -8.29
CA THR A 77 -8.42 9.09 -9.32
C THR A 77 -8.58 7.59 -9.61
N GLY A 78 -9.70 7.03 -9.15
CA GLY A 78 -10.06 5.64 -9.39
C GLY A 78 -10.05 5.28 -10.88
N GLY A 79 -9.44 4.13 -11.20
CA GLY A 79 -9.25 3.64 -12.57
C GLY A 79 -8.07 4.26 -13.32
N VAL A 80 -7.37 5.24 -12.73
CA VAL A 80 -6.14 5.82 -13.28
C VAL A 80 -4.95 5.48 -12.41
N ASN A 81 -4.96 5.93 -11.16
CA ASN A 81 -3.85 5.73 -10.21
C ASN A 81 -4.30 5.04 -8.92
N GLU A 82 -5.55 4.56 -8.90
CA GLU A 82 -6.09 3.69 -7.86
C GLU A 82 -6.91 2.54 -8.45
N PHE A 83 -6.62 1.32 -8.03
CA PHE A 83 -7.33 0.10 -8.44
C PHE A 83 -7.63 -0.78 -7.24
N THR A 84 -8.83 -1.39 -7.23
CA THR A 84 -9.26 -2.27 -6.13
C THR A 84 -9.62 -3.66 -6.64
N PHE A 85 -9.05 -4.69 -5.99
CA PHE A 85 -9.33 -6.08 -6.31
C PHE A 85 -9.63 -6.88 -5.04
N ALA A 86 -10.32 -8.01 -5.20
CA ALA A 86 -10.53 -8.97 -4.12
C ALA A 86 -9.42 -10.03 -4.16
N PHE A 87 -8.86 -10.34 -2.99
CA PHE A 87 -7.87 -11.39 -2.79
C PHE A 87 -8.35 -12.35 -1.72
N THR A 88 -7.94 -13.60 -1.85
CA THR A 88 -8.08 -14.58 -0.78
C THR A 88 -6.96 -14.39 0.25
N ALA A 89 -7.15 -14.97 1.44
CA ALA A 89 -6.07 -15.09 2.43
C ALA A 89 -4.77 -15.66 1.80
N GLY A 90 -3.62 -15.23 2.32
CA GLY A 90 -2.29 -15.59 1.81
C GLY A 90 -1.50 -14.41 1.24
N TYR A 91 -0.39 -14.71 0.54
CA TYR A 91 0.46 -13.69 -0.07
C TYR A 91 -0.29 -12.94 -1.17
N VAL A 92 -0.24 -11.61 -1.11
CA VAL A 92 -0.79 -10.75 -2.15
C VAL A 92 0.12 -10.82 -3.37
N PRO A 93 -0.31 -11.34 -4.53
CA PRO A 93 0.58 -11.61 -5.64
C PRO A 93 0.82 -10.34 -6.45
N PHE A 94 1.72 -9.48 -5.97
CA PHE A 94 2.21 -8.31 -6.70
C PHE A 94 3.68 -8.47 -7.05
N ARG A 95 4.15 -7.68 -8.03
CA ARG A 95 5.56 -7.59 -8.39
C ARG A 95 5.92 -6.23 -8.94
N TYR A 96 7.21 -5.90 -8.84
CA TYR A 96 7.82 -4.84 -9.63
C TYR A 96 8.57 -5.45 -10.81
N VAL A 97 8.54 -4.74 -11.93
CA VAL A 97 9.36 -5.02 -13.10
C VAL A 97 10.19 -3.76 -13.37
N THR A 98 11.50 -3.86 -13.27
CA THR A 98 12.37 -2.70 -13.49
C THR A 98 12.53 -2.42 -14.98
N GLY A 99 12.97 -1.22 -15.34
CA GLY A 99 13.34 -0.89 -16.72
C GLY A 99 14.43 -1.80 -17.32
N ASN A 100 15.19 -2.49 -16.47
CA ASN A 100 16.22 -3.47 -16.85
C ASN A 100 15.70 -4.92 -16.86
N ALA A 101 14.38 -5.12 -16.86
CA ALA A 101 13.72 -6.43 -16.85
C ALA A 101 14.00 -7.31 -15.61
N VAL A 102 14.45 -6.71 -14.51
CA VAL A 102 14.51 -7.42 -13.21
C VAL A 102 13.10 -7.50 -12.65
N VAL A 103 12.72 -8.69 -12.16
CA VAL A 103 11.40 -8.94 -11.59
C VAL A 103 11.56 -9.30 -10.12
N VAL A 104 10.88 -8.55 -9.25
CA VAL A 104 10.84 -8.81 -7.80
C VAL A 104 9.40 -9.01 -7.37
N THR A 105 9.10 -10.18 -6.81
CA THR A 105 7.72 -10.65 -6.57
C THR A 105 7.47 -10.84 -5.08
N ASN A 106 6.27 -10.48 -4.62
CA ASN A 106 5.78 -10.82 -3.29
C ASN A 106 5.19 -12.24 -3.28
N ASP A 107 6.09 -13.23 -3.24
CA ASP A 107 5.74 -14.67 -3.29
C ASP A 107 6.27 -15.48 -2.09
N GLY A 108 6.85 -14.82 -1.08
CA GLY A 108 7.49 -15.48 0.05
C GLY A 108 8.93 -15.95 -0.21
N THR A 109 9.47 -15.77 -1.41
CA THR A 109 10.78 -16.31 -1.82
C THR A 109 11.70 -15.31 -2.52
N SER A 110 11.15 -14.36 -3.28
CA SER A 110 11.89 -13.46 -4.18
C SER A 110 12.25 -12.11 -3.55
N ASN A 111 12.14 -11.97 -2.23
CA ASN A 111 12.54 -10.77 -1.47
C ASN A 111 13.35 -11.10 -0.20
N PRO A 112 14.47 -11.85 -0.31
CA PRO A 112 15.21 -12.30 0.88
C PRO A 112 15.82 -11.10 1.65
N PRO A 113 15.59 -11.00 2.97
CA PRO A 113 16.04 -9.87 3.80
C PRO A 113 17.57 -9.75 3.94
N ASP A 114 18.32 -10.83 3.71
CA ASP A 114 19.72 -10.98 4.15
C ASP A 114 20.72 -11.30 3.03
N THR A 115 20.45 -10.91 1.78
CA THR A 115 21.49 -11.02 0.74
C THR A 115 22.43 -9.82 0.77
N SER A 116 23.66 -9.97 0.27
CA SER A 116 24.61 -8.86 0.12
C SER A 116 24.09 -7.73 -0.78
N ALA A 117 22.98 -7.95 -1.48
CA ALA A 117 22.29 -7.00 -2.35
C ALA A 117 21.04 -6.35 -1.72
N GLY A 118 20.66 -6.74 -0.49
CA GLY A 118 19.44 -6.26 0.15
C GLY A 118 18.14 -6.80 -0.48
N PRO A 119 16.97 -6.39 0.04
CA PRO A 119 15.68 -6.76 -0.51
C PRO A 119 15.41 -6.01 -1.83
N GLY A 120 14.72 -6.67 -2.76
CA GLY A 120 14.35 -6.07 -4.05
C GLY A 120 13.24 -5.02 -3.95
N PHE A 121 12.47 -5.05 -2.88
CA PHE A 121 11.51 -4.00 -2.49
C PHE A 121 11.35 -4.01 -0.97
N PHE A 122 10.99 -2.87 -0.39
CA PHE A 122 10.60 -2.84 1.01
C PHE A 122 9.08 -2.91 1.17
N LEU A 123 8.65 -3.37 2.33
CA LEU A 123 7.29 -3.21 2.82
C LEU A 123 7.34 -2.60 4.22
N GLY A 124 6.62 -1.50 4.40
CA GLY A 124 6.38 -0.88 5.69
C GLY A 124 4.89 -0.73 5.91
N LEU A 125 4.47 -0.49 7.15
CA LEU A 125 3.13 0.05 7.37
C LEU A 125 3.05 1.46 6.81
N ASP A 126 1.87 1.80 6.33
CA ASP A 126 1.58 3.13 5.83
C ASP A 126 1.96 4.19 6.89
N PRO A 127 2.94 5.06 6.60
CA PRO A 127 3.44 6.02 7.57
C PRO A 127 2.35 7.01 8.02
N TYR A 128 1.31 7.21 7.23
CA TYR A 128 0.20 8.10 7.60
C TYR A 128 -0.78 7.44 8.59
N LEU A 129 -0.73 6.12 8.74
CA LEU A 129 -1.62 5.34 9.61
C LEU A 129 -0.87 4.58 10.72
N ALA A 130 0.46 4.53 10.65
CA ALA A 130 1.29 3.87 11.63
C ALA A 130 1.20 4.56 13.00
N THR A 131 1.10 3.76 14.06
CA THR A 131 1.05 4.25 15.45
C THR A 131 2.37 4.10 16.19
N GLY A 132 3.37 3.51 15.54
CA GLY A 132 4.70 3.30 16.10
C GLY A 132 5.68 2.77 15.05
N GLN A 133 6.95 2.63 15.45
CA GLN A 133 8.00 2.06 14.61
C GLN A 133 7.91 0.53 14.59
N HIS A 134 8.40 -0.08 13.49
CA HIS A 134 8.55 -1.54 13.33
C HIS A 134 7.28 -2.39 13.50
N GLN A 135 6.11 -1.83 13.23
CA GLN A 135 4.88 -2.63 13.29
C GLN A 135 4.74 -3.49 12.02
N ALA A 136 4.36 -4.76 12.23
CA ALA A 136 4.29 -5.79 11.19
C ALA A 136 2.86 -6.10 10.74
N THR A 137 1.86 -5.46 11.35
CA THR A 137 0.43 -5.67 11.06
C THR A 137 -0.31 -4.34 11.06
N GLY A 138 -1.22 -4.16 10.10
CA GLY A 138 -1.99 -2.93 9.97
C GLY A 138 -2.90 -2.94 8.75
N LEU A 139 -3.71 -1.89 8.61
CA LEU A 139 -4.75 -1.78 7.58
C LEU A 139 -4.21 -1.30 6.22
N ALA A 140 -2.99 -0.75 6.20
CA ALA A 140 -2.34 -0.32 4.98
C ALA A 140 -0.82 -0.52 5.09
N ALA A 141 -0.23 -0.92 3.98
CA ALA A 141 1.20 -1.08 3.78
C ALA A 141 1.67 -0.15 2.66
N TYR A 142 2.91 0.30 2.76
CA TYR A 142 3.63 1.00 1.70
C TYR A 142 4.68 0.05 1.13
N ALA A 143 4.64 -0.14 -0.18
CA ALA A 143 5.62 -0.90 -0.94
C ALA A 143 6.47 0.06 -1.78
N GLY A 144 7.79 -0.06 -1.69
CA GLY A 144 8.71 0.76 -2.49
C GLY A 144 9.82 -0.06 -3.13
N LEU A 145 10.12 0.27 -4.38
CA LEU A 145 11.21 -0.29 -5.17
C LEU A 145 12.48 0.55 -4.98
N THR A 146 13.64 -0.10 -4.93
CA THR A 146 14.98 0.53 -4.97
C THR A 146 15.54 0.50 -6.40
N ASP A 147 16.34 1.50 -6.74
CA ASP A 147 17.07 1.71 -8.00
C ASP A 147 17.90 0.48 -8.40
N LEU A 148 18.52 -0.16 -7.41
CA LEU A 148 19.38 -1.32 -7.55
C LEU A 148 19.17 -2.27 -6.36
N PRO A 149 18.64 -3.49 -6.57
CA PRO A 149 18.86 -4.58 -5.62
C PRO A 149 20.37 -4.94 -5.65
N GLY A 150 21.20 -4.20 -4.92
CA GLY A 150 22.67 -4.30 -4.92
C GLY A 150 23.33 -3.14 -4.18
N ALA A 151 24.62 -3.24 -3.84
CA ALA A 151 25.35 -2.21 -3.09
C ALA A 151 25.27 -0.81 -3.74
N GLY A 152 24.58 0.13 -3.10
CA GLY A 152 24.40 1.47 -3.66
C GLY A 152 23.47 2.37 -2.83
N ASP A 153 22.89 3.36 -3.51
CA ASP A 153 21.77 4.14 -2.99
C ASP A 153 20.59 3.19 -2.72
N HIS A 154 19.91 3.39 -1.60
CA HIS A 154 18.87 2.48 -1.12
C HIS A 154 17.79 3.31 -0.44
N ASP A 155 17.35 4.36 -1.11
CA ASP A 155 16.31 5.26 -0.64
C ASP A 155 14.90 4.71 -0.91
N PHE A 156 14.80 3.67 -1.74
CA PHE A 156 13.55 3.00 -2.15
C PHE A 156 12.50 3.96 -2.71
N GLN A 157 12.95 5.02 -3.39
CA GLN A 157 12.06 6.05 -3.93
C GLN A 157 11.63 5.75 -5.36
N ASP A 158 12.24 4.77 -6.02
CA ASP A 158 12.10 4.57 -7.45
C ASP A 158 10.71 4.15 -7.93
N PHE A 159 9.89 3.57 -7.04
CA PHE A 159 8.50 3.25 -7.34
C PHE A 159 7.68 2.92 -6.08
N GLY A 160 6.82 3.86 -5.65
CA GLY A 160 5.97 3.73 -4.47
C GLY A 160 4.54 3.29 -4.79
N VAL A 161 4.04 2.30 -4.04
CA VAL A 161 2.64 1.87 -4.08
C VAL A 161 2.13 1.73 -2.65
N ARG A 162 1.00 2.39 -2.36
CA ARG A 162 0.26 2.19 -1.11
C ARG A 162 -0.79 1.11 -1.33
N ILE A 163 -0.80 0.12 -0.45
CA ILE A 163 -1.72 -1.02 -0.49
C ILE A 163 -2.56 -0.98 0.78
N SER A 164 -3.88 -0.81 0.66
CA SER A 164 -4.76 -0.70 1.82
C SER A 164 -5.93 -1.66 1.74
N SER A 165 -6.33 -2.19 2.89
CA SER A 165 -7.58 -2.92 3.03
C SER A 165 -8.75 -1.96 2.88
N VAL A 166 -9.68 -2.32 2.03
CA VAL A 166 -10.95 -1.61 1.85
C VAL A 166 -11.98 -2.28 2.76
N PRO A 167 -12.61 -1.55 3.69
CA PRO A 167 -13.67 -2.12 4.51
C PRO A 167 -14.71 -2.81 3.65
N GLU A 168 -15.09 -4.02 4.03
CA GLU A 168 -16.09 -4.76 3.27
C GLU A 168 -17.39 -3.95 3.19
N PRO A 169 -18.04 -3.89 2.02
CA PRO A 169 -19.32 -3.18 1.87
C PRO A 169 -20.38 -3.61 2.90
N GLY A 170 -20.33 -4.87 3.34
CA GLY A 170 -21.21 -5.40 4.39
C GLY A 170 -21.04 -4.72 5.75
N THR A 171 -19.81 -4.38 6.12
CA THR A 171 -19.51 -3.67 7.39
C THR A 171 -20.09 -2.26 7.37
N LEU A 172 -20.01 -1.57 6.22
CA LEU A 172 -20.64 -0.26 6.04
C LEU A 172 -22.17 -0.35 6.07
N ALA A 173 -22.76 -1.38 5.46
CA ALA A 173 -24.19 -1.61 5.51
C ALA A 173 -24.68 -1.89 6.94
N LEU A 174 -23.96 -2.72 7.70
CA LEU A 174 -24.27 -3.01 9.11
C LEU A 174 -24.12 -1.77 10.00
N MET A 175 -23.08 -0.97 9.81
CA MET A 175 -22.94 0.30 10.51
C MET A 175 -24.08 1.27 10.16
N GLY A 176 -24.46 1.36 8.89
CA GLY A 176 -25.60 2.15 8.43
C GLY A 176 -26.92 1.69 9.06
N LEU A 177 -27.15 0.38 9.15
CA LEU A 177 -28.33 -0.18 9.82
C LEU A 177 -28.32 0.08 11.33
N ALA A 178 -27.15 -0.04 11.99
CA ALA A 178 -27.01 0.25 13.41
C ALA A 178 -27.31 1.73 13.71
N LEU A 179 -26.74 2.64 12.92
CA LEU A 179 -26.98 4.09 13.04
C LEU A 179 -28.44 4.45 12.72
N GLY A 180 -29.00 3.86 11.66
CA GLY A 180 -30.42 4.01 11.32
C GLY A 180 -31.34 3.54 12.45
N GLY A 181 -31.04 2.39 13.05
CA GLY A 181 -31.77 1.86 14.21
C GLY A 181 -31.70 2.76 15.44
N LEU A 182 -30.53 3.33 15.74
CA LEU A 182 -30.35 4.32 16.82
C LEU A 182 -31.14 5.62 16.56
N GLY A 183 -31.14 6.12 15.33
CA GLY A 183 -31.92 7.30 14.93
C GLY A 183 -33.43 7.11 15.10
N LEU A 184 -33.95 5.93 14.72
CA LEU A 184 -35.36 5.58 14.86
C LEU A 184 -35.77 5.38 16.34
N ARG A 185 -34.88 4.86 17.19
CA ARG A 185 -35.12 4.71 18.63
C ARG A 185 -35.29 6.05 19.34
N ARG A 186 -34.60 7.11 18.88
CA ARG A 186 -34.68 8.45 19.47
C ARG A 186 -36.02 9.15 19.20
N ARG A 187 -36.68 8.86 18.07
CA ARG A 187 -38.02 9.41 17.74
C ARG A 187 -39.15 8.86 18.60
N ARG A 188 -38.98 7.69 19.24
CA ARG A 188 -39.96 7.13 20.17
C ARG A 188 -39.91 7.73 21.59
N LEU A 189 -38.89 8.53 21.90
CA LEU A 189 -38.68 9.12 23.23
C LEU A 189 -39.04 10.61 23.33
N MET A 190 -39.59 11.22 22.29
CA MET A 190 -40.25 12.53 22.42
C MET A 190 -41.75 12.29 22.67
N PRO A 191 -42.26 12.48 23.90
CA PRO A 191 -43.69 12.52 24.14
C PRO A 191 -44.25 13.75 23.42
N ALA A 192 -45.39 13.59 22.75
CA ALA A 192 -46.17 14.72 22.28
C ALA A 192 -46.55 15.58 23.50
N ALA A 193 -46.14 16.86 23.47
CA ALA A 193 -46.66 17.90 24.37
C ALA A 193 -47.98 18.44 23.83
#